data_AF-A0A0H3GRX5-F1
#
_entry.id   AF-A0A0H3GRX5-F1
#
_cell.length_a   1.000
_cell.length_b   1.000
_cell.length_c   1.000
_cell.angle_alpha   90.00
_cell.angle_beta   90.00
_cell.angle_gamma   90.00
#
_symmetry.space_group_name_H-M   'P 1'
#
loop_
_entity.id
_entity.type
_entity.pdbx_description
1 polymer ?
#
loop_
_entity_poly.entity_id
_entity_poly.type
_entity_poly.pdbx_seq_one_letter_code
_entity_poly.pdbx_strand_id
1 'polypeptide(L)'
;MLYCGAYADGYDGYNFDYERIGREMGRTGGAYSDFWKAEEIYFFYYNCLESKGDWEYEFNPIVNDVKLLVRMHHDFLDSVGNYAKDKALNIGDVIEITPDTLKTLFIESKIRLPSY
;
A
#
# COMPACT_ATOMS: atom_id res chain seq x y z
N MET A 1 -2.29 -0.50 6.65
CA MET A 1 -0.94 0.08 6.44
C MET A 1 -1.07 1.27 5.50
N LEU A 2 -0.79 2.47 6.02
CA LEU A 2 -1.04 3.75 5.34
C LEU A 2 -0.22 3.92 4.05
N TYR A 3 0.91 3.24 3.92
CA TYR A 3 1.79 3.32 2.74
C TYR A 3 1.39 2.39 1.59
N CYS A 4 0.49 1.43 1.82
CA CYS A 4 0.22 0.38 0.85
C CYS A 4 -0.31 0.93 -0.48
N GLY A 5 -1.11 1.99 -0.46
CA GLY A 5 -1.64 2.59 -1.69
C GLY A 5 -0.53 3.08 -2.61
N ALA A 6 0.38 3.91 -2.10
CA ALA A 6 1.49 4.46 -2.88
C ALA A 6 2.42 3.36 -3.42
N TYR A 7 2.76 2.37 -2.58
CA TYR A 7 3.61 1.27 -3.02
C TYR A 7 2.92 0.33 -3.99
N ALA A 8 1.62 0.07 -3.85
CA ALA A 8 0.86 -0.72 -4.80
C ALA A 8 0.75 -0.01 -6.15
N ASP A 9 0.45 1.30 -6.16
CA ASP A 9 0.38 2.11 -7.38
C ASP A 9 1.74 2.24 -8.08
N GLY A 10 2.82 2.27 -7.30
CA GLY A 10 4.19 2.36 -7.80
C GLY A 10 4.88 1.04 -8.13
N TYR A 11 4.19 -0.11 -8.04
CA TYR A 11 4.78 -1.42 -8.34
C TYR A 11 4.24 -1.99 -9.65
N ASP A 12 5.13 -2.35 -10.57
CA ASP A 12 4.76 -2.87 -11.91
C ASP A 12 4.74 -4.41 -11.99
N GLY A 13 4.85 -5.09 -10.84
CA GLY A 13 4.99 -6.54 -10.77
C GLY A 13 6.44 -7.05 -10.75
N TYR A 14 7.42 -6.16 -10.98
CA TYR A 14 8.86 -6.45 -10.93
C TYR A 14 9.64 -5.43 -10.08
N ASN A 15 9.43 -4.14 -10.29
CA ASN A 15 10.17 -3.04 -9.68
C ASN A 15 9.23 -1.99 -9.08
N PHE A 16 9.76 -1.28 -8.08
CA PHE A 16 9.11 -0.10 -7.53
C PHE A 16 9.62 1.16 -8.25
N ASP A 17 8.71 1.97 -8.77
CA ASP A 17 8.98 3.33 -9.24
C ASP A 17 9.06 4.28 -8.04
N TYR A 18 10.27 4.45 -7.52
CA TYR A 18 10.50 5.31 -6.35
C TYR A 18 10.23 6.80 -6.61
N GLU A 19 10.33 7.27 -7.86
CA GLU A 19 9.98 8.65 -8.18
C GLU A 19 8.46 8.86 -8.11
N ARG A 20 7.67 7.91 -8.64
CA ARG A 20 6.21 7.92 -8.52
C ARG A 20 5.78 7.81 -7.06
N ILE A 21 6.33 6.85 -6.32
CA ILE A 21 6.03 6.65 -4.89
C ILE A 21 6.35 7.93 -4.10
N GLY A 22 7.51 8.54 -4.35
CA GLY A 22 7.91 9.79 -3.69
C GLY A 22 6.98 10.95 -4.02
N ARG A 23 6.49 11.06 -5.27
CA ARG A 23 5.50 12.07 -5.65
C ARG A 23 4.15 11.85 -4.97
N GLU A 24 3.69 10.60 -4.87
CA GLU A 24 2.44 10.26 -4.17
C GLU A 24 2.49 10.57 -2.67
N MET A 25 3.67 10.48 -2.05
CA MET A 25 3.90 10.89 -0.66
C MET A 25 4.21 12.38 -0.49
N GLY A 26 4.42 13.12 -1.60
CA GLY A 26 4.64 14.55 -1.57
C GLY A 26 3.33 15.32 -1.31
N ARG A 27 3.43 16.61 -0.98
CA ARG A 27 2.28 17.49 -0.61
C ARG A 27 1.10 17.48 -1.59
N THR A 28 1.34 17.17 -2.85
CA THR A 28 0.33 17.15 -3.92
C THR A 28 -0.12 15.74 -4.30
N GLY A 29 0.46 14.71 -3.69
CA GLY A 29 0.17 13.31 -3.98
C GLY A 29 -1.06 12.79 -3.23
N GLY A 30 -1.70 11.77 -3.79
CA GLY A 30 -2.92 11.18 -3.22
C GLY A 30 -2.67 10.45 -1.91
N ALA A 31 -1.45 9.97 -1.68
CA ALA A 31 -1.05 9.29 -0.44
C ALA A 31 -0.48 10.24 0.63
N TYR A 32 -0.45 11.56 0.39
CA TYR A 32 0.13 12.53 1.34
C TYR A 32 -0.57 12.49 2.71
N SER A 33 -1.91 12.38 2.73
CA SER A 33 -2.66 12.30 3.98
C SER A 33 -2.36 11.03 4.76
N ASP A 34 -2.06 9.94 4.06
CA ASP A 34 -1.73 8.66 4.66
C ASP A 34 -0.30 8.67 5.23
N PHE A 35 0.64 9.28 4.50
CA PHE A 35 1.98 9.58 4.98
C PHE A 35 1.93 10.40 6.28
N TRP A 36 1.20 11.52 6.28
CA TRP A 36 1.05 12.39 7.45
C TRP A 36 0.46 11.67 8.66
N LYS A 37 -0.60 10.89 8.47
CA LYS A 37 -1.19 10.10 9.56
C LYS A 37 -0.19 9.10 10.14
N ALA A 38 0.68 8.53 9.32
CA ALA A 38 1.68 7.60 9.83
C ALA A 38 2.74 8.31 10.66
N GLU A 39 3.17 9.50 10.22
CA GLU A 39 4.10 10.36 10.98
C GLU A 39 3.49 10.78 12.31
N GLU A 40 2.20 11.14 12.31
CA GLU A 40 1.46 11.50 13.52
C GLU A 40 1.36 10.33 14.51
N ILE A 41 1.02 9.13 14.02
CA ILE A 41 1.01 7.91 14.83
C ILE A 41 2.38 7.66 15.46
N TYR A 42 3.45 7.78 14.68
CA TYR A 42 4.79 7.63 15.23
C TYR A 42 5.12 8.69 16.25
N PHE A 43 4.74 9.95 16.04
CA PHE A 43 4.97 11.00 17.03
C PHE A 43 4.31 10.69 18.37
N PHE A 44 3.13 10.06 18.37
CA PHE A 44 2.49 9.58 19.60
C PHE A 44 3.30 8.47 20.28
N TYR A 45 3.82 7.50 19.53
CA TYR A 45 4.61 6.41 20.08
C TYR A 45 6.04 6.83 20.46
N TYR A 46 6.61 7.83 19.79
CA TYR A 46 7.98 8.32 19.97
C TYR A 46 8.26 8.75 21.41
N ASN A 47 7.26 9.34 22.06
CA ASN A 47 7.37 9.75 23.46
C ASN A 47 7.38 8.57 24.44
N CYS A 48 6.96 7.39 23.99
CA CYS A 48 6.93 6.15 24.77
C CYS A 48 8.13 5.22 24.50
N LEU A 49 8.99 5.53 23.54
CA LEU A 49 10.16 4.70 23.22
C LEU A 49 11.30 4.94 24.21
N GLU A 50 11.90 3.84 24.71
CA GLU A 50 13.10 3.89 25.56
C GLU A 50 14.34 4.35 24.77
N SER A 51 14.43 3.95 23.51
CA SER A 51 15.45 4.39 22.56
C SER A 51 14.79 5.14 21.41
N LYS A 52 15.19 6.38 21.22
CA LYS A 52 14.62 7.28 20.21
C LYS A 52 15.52 7.31 18.98
N GLY A 53 15.13 6.60 17.92
CA GLY A 53 15.74 6.75 16.59
C GLY A 53 15.16 7.95 15.82
N ASP A 54 15.70 8.19 14.63
CA ASP A 54 15.08 9.10 13.66
C ASP A 54 13.87 8.40 13.01
N TRP A 55 12.87 9.19 12.59
CA TRP A 55 11.66 8.71 11.94
C TRP A 55 11.98 7.76 10.79
N GLU A 56 12.90 8.13 9.90
CA GLU A 56 13.25 7.28 8.75
C GLU A 56 13.78 5.91 9.19
N TYR A 57 14.59 5.88 10.25
CA TYR A 57 15.16 4.64 10.76
C TYR A 57 14.10 3.73 11.38
N GLU A 58 13.26 4.31 12.24
CA GLU A 58 12.19 3.60 12.95
C GLU A 58 11.08 3.11 12.01
N PHE A 59 10.83 3.86 10.92
CA PHE A 59 9.76 3.55 10.00
C PHE A 59 10.18 2.66 8.83
N ASN A 60 11.49 2.55 8.56
CA ASN A 60 12.03 1.70 7.49
C ASN A 60 11.61 0.22 7.60
N PRO A 61 11.58 -0.44 8.78
CA PRO A 61 11.05 -1.80 8.90
C PRO A 61 9.61 -1.93 8.39
N ILE A 62 8.72 -1.00 8.77
CA ILE A 62 7.32 -0.98 8.36
C ILE A 62 7.22 -0.80 6.84
N VAL A 63 8.02 0.11 6.27
CA VAL A 63 8.07 0.32 4.82
C VAL A 63 8.54 -0.93 4.08
N ASN A 64 9.52 -1.66 4.63
CA ASN A 64 9.99 -2.91 4.02
C ASN A 64 8.94 -4.02 4.10
N ASP A 65 8.18 -4.11 5.20
CA ASP A 65 7.05 -5.03 5.32
C ASP A 65 5.94 -4.69 4.31
N VAL A 66 5.62 -3.40 4.14
CA VAL A 66 4.68 -2.93 3.10
C VAL A 66 5.14 -3.37 1.72
N LYS A 67 6.40 -3.07 1.36
CA LYS A 67 6.99 -3.45 0.07
C LYS A 67 6.91 -4.96 -0.15
N LEU A 68 7.22 -5.74 0.88
CA LEU A 68 7.15 -7.19 0.83
C LEU A 68 5.72 -7.66 0.56
N LEU A 69 4.74 -7.15 1.32
CA LEU A 69 3.34 -7.52 1.16
C LEU A 69 2.79 -7.13 -0.22
N VAL A 70 3.14 -5.96 -0.75
CA VAL A 70 2.78 -5.55 -2.11
C VAL A 70 3.36 -6.51 -3.15
N ARG A 71 4.64 -6.90 -3.02
CA ARG A 71 5.26 -7.87 -3.93
C ARG A 71 4.59 -9.24 -3.85
N MET A 72 4.33 -9.72 -2.64
CA MET A 72 3.77 -11.05 -2.41
C MET A 72 2.34 -11.18 -2.96
N HIS A 73 1.56 -10.10 -2.85
CA HIS A 73 0.14 -10.07 -3.19
C HIS A 73 -0.19 -9.24 -4.43
N HIS A 74 0.78 -8.98 -5.30
CA HIS A 74 0.56 -8.19 -6.53
C HIS A 74 -0.58 -8.74 -7.40
N ASP A 75 -0.63 -10.06 -7.59
CA ASP A 75 -1.67 -10.72 -8.39
C ASP A 75 -3.08 -10.48 -7.81
N PHE A 76 -3.17 -10.42 -6.48
CA PHE A 76 -4.40 -10.07 -5.77
C PHE A 76 -4.77 -8.59 -5.96
N LEU A 77 -3.79 -7.69 -5.83
CA LEU A 77 -4.02 -6.26 -6.05
C LEU A 77 -4.50 -5.98 -7.48
N ASP A 78 -3.89 -6.61 -8.48
CA ASP A 78 -4.32 -6.56 -9.88
C ASP A 78 -5.73 -7.13 -10.05
N SER A 79 -6.04 -8.25 -9.42
CA SER A 79 -7.36 -8.88 -9.50
C SER A 79 -8.46 -7.99 -8.92
N VAL A 80 -8.20 -7.32 -7.80
CA VAL A 80 -9.13 -6.33 -7.23
C VAL A 80 -9.27 -5.10 -8.14
N GLY A 81 -8.16 -4.60 -8.70
CA GLY A 81 -8.17 -3.47 -9.63
C GLY A 81 -8.98 -3.77 -10.89
N ASN A 82 -8.79 -4.96 -11.48
CA ASN A 82 -9.55 -5.41 -12.64
C ASN A 82 -11.02 -5.63 -12.30
N TYR A 83 -11.33 -6.22 -11.15
CA TYR A 83 -12.72 -6.36 -10.70
C TYR A 83 -13.41 -4.99 -10.59
N ALA A 84 -12.75 -4.01 -9.97
CA ALA A 84 -13.28 -2.65 -9.87
C ALA A 84 -13.48 -2.02 -11.26
N LYS A 85 -12.46 -2.11 -12.13
CA LYS A 85 -12.50 -1.59 -13.50
C LYS A 85 -13.67 -2.16 -14.30
N ASP A 86 -13.94 -3.46 -14.19
CA ASP A 86 -15.04 -4.12 -14.91
C ASP A 86 -16.43 -3.69 -14.41
N LYS A 87 -16.52 -3.13 -13.21
CA LYS A 87 -17.75 -2.56 -12.63
C LYS A 87 -17.91 -1.06 -12.89
N ALA A 88 -16.84 -0.37 -13.24
CA ALA A 88 -16.81 1.07 -13.51
C ALA A 88 -17.33 1.39 -14.92
N LEU A 89 -18.64 1.28 -15.16
CA LEU A 89 -19.22 1.47 -16.50
C LEU A 89 -19.40 2.96 -16.84
N ASN A 90 -19.68 3.79 -15.85
CA ASN A 90 -19.93 5.22 -16.00
C ASN A 90 -19.14 6.05 -14.98
N ILE A 91 -18.90 7.31 -15.31
CA ILE A 91 -18.31 8.28 -14.38
C ILE A 91 -19.28 8.49 -13.21
N GLY A 92 -18.76 8.34 -11.99
CA GLY A 92 -19.53 8.51 -10.75
C GLY A 92 -20.15 7.21 -10.22
N ASP A 93 -19.92 6.07 -10.88
CA ASP A 93 -20.34 4.77 -10.35
C ASP A 93 -19.70 4.52 -8.98
N VAL A 94 -20.54 4.13 -8.02
CA VAL A 94 -20.08 3.67 -6.70
C VAL A 94 -19.85 2.17 -6.80
N ILE A 95 -18.59 1.77 -6.65
CA ILE A 95 -18.16 0.37 -6.79
C ILE A 95 -17.94 -0.20 -5.40
N GLU A 96 -18.84 -1.09 -5.00
CA GLU A 96 -18.76 -1.79 -3.73
C GLU A 96 -18.19 -3.20 -3.97
N ILE A 97 -17.08 -3.52 -3.31
CA ILE A 97 -16.48 -4.85 -3.33
C ILE A 97 -16.73 -5.51 -1.98
N THR A 98 -17.58 -6.54 -1.99
CA THR A 98 -17.96 -7.21 -0.74
C THR A 98 -16.79 -8.00 -0.15
N PRO A 99 -16.79 -8.26 1.17
CA PRO A 99 -15.78 -9.10 1.80
C PRO A 99 -15.67 -10.49 1.20
N ASP A 100 -16.78 -11.09 0.76
CA ASP A 100 -16.76 -12.42 0.12
C ASP A 100 -16.14 -12.37 -1.27
N THR A 101 -16.40 -11.30 -2.03
CA THR A 101 -15.69 -11.06 -3.30
C THR A 101 -14.19 -10.91 -3.09
N LEU A 102 -13.77 -10.13 -2.09
CA LEU A 102 -12.34 -9.99 -1.75
C LEU A 102 -11.69 -11.34 -1.39
N LYS A 103 -12.39 -12.18 -0.62
CA LYS A 103 -11.90 -13.53 -0.29
C LYS A 103 -11.76 -14.40 -1.53
N THR A 104 -12.74 -14.39 -2.43
CA THR A 104 -12.68 -15.16 -3.69
C THR A 104 -11.48 -14.72 -4.51
N LEU A 105 -11.33 -13.42 -4.76
CA LEU A 105 -10.19 -12.87 -5.50
C LEU A 105 -8.86 -13.25 -4.84
N PHE A 106 -8.77 -13.19 -3.51
CA PHE A 106 -7.56 -13.56 -2.78
C PHE A 106 -7.22 -15.05 -2.94
N ILE A 107 -8.20 -15.95 -2.85
CA ILE A 107 -7.99 -17.40 -2.98
C ILE A 107 -7.54 -17.79 -4.39
N GLU A 108 -8.05 -17.09 -5.40
CA GLU A 108 -7.72 -17.33 -6.82
C GLU A 108 -6.38 -16.72 -7.24
N SER A 109 -5.85 -15.78 -6.45
CA SER A 109 -4.61 -15.07 -6.75
C SER A 109 -3.37 -15.88 -6.40
N LYS A 110 -2.33 -15.76 -7.23
CA LYS A 110 -1.00 -16.33 -6.95
C LYS A 110 -0.29 -15.50 -5.89
N ILE A 111 0.11 -16.15 -4.81
CA ILE A 111 1.01 -15.57 -3.80
C ILE A 111 2.45 -15.83 -4.23
N ARG A 112 3.24 -14.76 -4.39
CA ARG A 112 4.67 -14.86 -4.68
C ARG A 112 5.43 -14.87 -3.36
N LEU A 113 6.12 -15.96 -3.04
CA LEU A 113 7.00 -15.98 -1.87
C LEU A 113 8.30 -15.22 -2.19
N PRO A 114 8.83 -14.39 -1.27
CA PRO A 114 10.13 -13.77 -1.46
C PRO A 114 11.21 -14.85 -1.59
N SER A 115 12.02 -14.77 -2.65
CA SER A 115 13.26 -15.55 -2.76
C SER A 115 14.32 -14.88 -1.90
N TYR A 116 14.73 -15.55 -0.81
CA TYR A 116 15.86 -15.15 0.04
C TYR A 116 17.17 -15.72 -0.51
#